data_AF-Q1NCR2-F1
#
_entry.id   AF-Q1NCR2-F1
#
_cell.length_a   1.000
_cell.length_b   1.000
_cell.length_c   1.000
_cell.angle_alpha   90.00
_cell.angle_beta   90.00
_cell.angle_gamma   90.00
#
_symmetry.space_group_name_H-M   'P 1'
#
loop_
_entity.id
_entity.type
_entity.pdbx_description
1 polymer ?
#
loop_
_entity_poly.entity_id
_entity_poly.type
_entity_poly.pdbx_seq_one_letter_code
_entity_poly.pdbx_strand_id
1 'polypeptide(L)' 'MELKDVLARNLRLLRQKKEITQEELADRTGLSSRYVGSIERARVSVSITVLGKLALAMDVDPCELIRNGTAAR' A
#
# COMPACT_ATOMS: atom_id res chain seq x y z
N MET A 1 10.52 10.85 7.91
CA MET A 1 9.66 9.82 7.32
C MET A 1 8.56 10.55 6.56
N GLU A 2 8.53 10.39 5.24
CA GLU A 2 7.50 10.96 4.39
C GLU A 2 6.25 10.06 4.37
N LEU A 3 5.12 10.59 3.90
CA LEU A 3 3.86 9.83 3.84
C LEU A 3 3.98 8.56 2.97
N LYS A 4 4.81 8.60 1.91
CA LYS A 4 5.10 7.44 1.07
C LYS A 4 5.82 6.30 1.82
N ASP A 5 6.61 6.62 2.84
CA ASP A 5 7.28 5.61 3.67
C ASP A 5 6.27 4.91 4.59
N VAL A 6 5.29 5.67 5.12
CA VAL A 6 4.18 5.11 5.91
C VAL A 6 3.34 4.19 5.04
N LEU A 7 2.98 4.63 3.83
CA LEU A 7 2.29 3.82 2.84
C LEU A 7 3.05 2.52 2.53
N ALA A 8 4.32 2.62 2.20
CA ALA A 8 5.15 1.46 1.84
C ALA A 8 5.14 0.40 2.94
N ARG A 9 5.34 0.84 4.20
CA ARG A 9 5.34 -0.02 5.39
C ARG A 9 3.97 -0.65 5.61
N ASN A 10 2.90 0.15 5.66
CA ASN A 10 1.56 -0.33 5.97
C ASN A 10 1.03 -1.27 4.87
N LEU A 11 1.26 -0.94 3.60
CA LEU A 11 0.87 -1.79 2.47
C LEU A 11 1.53 -3.17 2.57
N ARG A 12 2.85 -3.21 2.82
CA ARG A 12 3.57 -4.48 2.96
C ARG A 12 3.05 -5.31 4.14
N LEU A 13 2.80 -4.68 5.29
CA LEU A 13 2.28 -5.35 6.48
C LEU A 13 0.89 -5.94 6.24
N LEU A 14 -0.03 -5.15 5.67
CA LEU A 14 -1.38 -5.60 5.34
C LEU A 14 -1.37 -6.72 4.29
N ARG A 15 -0.54 -6.59 3.26
CA ARG A 15 -0.36 -7.63 2.24
C ARG A 15 0.10 -8.95 2.85
N GLN A 16 1.12 -8.91 3.72
CA GLN A 16 1.62 -10.09 4.43
C GLN A 16 0.57 -10.69 5.37
N LYS A 17 -0.19 -9.85 6.09
CA LYS A 17 -1.31 -10.29 6.95
C LYS A 17 -2.43 -10.98 6.16
N LYS A 18 -2.64 -10.58 4.90
CA LYS A 18 -3.60 -11.21 3.98
C LYS A 18 -3.00 -12.38 3.19
N GLU A 19 -1.74 -12.73 3.43
CA GLU A 19 -1.05 -13.89 2.83
C GLU A 19 -1.01 -13.90 1.29
N ILE A 20 -1.05 -12.72 0.65
CA ILE A 20 -1.00 -12.60 -0.81
C ILE A 20 0.38 -12.12 -1.29
N THR A 21 0.74 -12.48 -2.52
CA THR A 21 2.02 -12.04 -3.15
C THR A 21 1.92 -10.62 -3.72
N GLN A 22 3.06 -10.04 -4.13
CA GLN A 22 3.06 -8.76 -4.85
C GLN A 22 2.40 -8.88 -6.23
N GLU A 23 2.47 -10.05 -6.87
CA GLU A 23 1.80 -10.35 -8.14
C GLU A 23 0.29 -10.39 -7.95
N GLU A 24 -0.20 -11.09 -6.93
CA GLU A 24 -1.62 -11.13 -6.60
C GLU A 24 -2.18 -9.73 -6.29
N LEU A 25 -1.44 -8.90 -5.54
CA LEU A 25 -1.85 -7.50 -5.29
C LEU A 25 -1.83 -6.66 -6.58
N ALA A 26 -0.84 -6.89 -7.46
CA ALA A 26 -0.76 -6.22 -8.76
C ALA A 26 -1.98 -6.56 -9.63
N ASP A 27 -2.37 -7.83 -9.69
CA ASP A 27 -3.53 -8.30 -10.44
C ASP A 27 -4.83 -7.67 -9.91
N ARG A 28 -5.02 -7.65 -8.59
CA ARG A 28 -6.21 -7.01 -7.95
C ARG A 28 -6.31 -5.51 -8.21
N THR A 29 -5.18 -4.83 -8.38
CA THR A 29 -5.13 -3.37 -8.57
C THR A 29 -5.05 -2.94 -10.03
N GLY A 30 -4.80 -3.88 -10.94
CA GLY A 30 -4.44 -3.61 -12.33
C GLY A 30 -3.12 -2.84 -12.48
N LEU A 31 -2.20 -2.97 -11.51
CA LEU A 31 -0.86 -2.40 -11.54
C LEU A 31 0.15 -3.47 -11.96
N SER A 32 1.38 -3.07 -12.29
CA SER A 32 2.45 -4.05 -12.46
C SER A 32 3.04 -4.49 -11.11
N SER A 33 3.43 -5.76 -11.00
CA SER A 33 4.15 -6.29 -9.83
C SER A 33 5.43 -5.50 -9.52
N ARG A 34 6.14 -5.03 -10.55
CA ARG A 34 7.29 -4.12 -10.41
C ARG A 34 6.90 -2.79 -9.75
N TYR A 35 5.75 -2.21 -10.12
CA TYR A 35 5.28 -0.97 -9.53
C TYR A 35 4.85 -1.18 -8.08
N VAL A 36 4.09 -2.25 -7.79
CA VAL A 36 3.76 -2.67 -6.42
C VAL A 36 5.01 -2.82 -5.55
N GLY A 37 6.03 -3.54 -6.04
CA GLY A 37 7.29 -3.69 -5.33
C GLY A 37 8.06 -2.37 -5.16
N SER A 38 7.91 -1.42 -6.08
CA SER A 38 8.49 -0.07 -5.94
C SER A 38 7.78 0.76 -4.88
N ILE A 39 6.45 0.61 -4.75
CA ILE A 39 5.64 1.22 -3.71
C ILE A 39 6.02 0.66 -2.33
N GLU A 40 6.09 -0.67 -2.16
CA GLU A 40 6.47 -1.31 -0.88
C GLU A 40 7.90 -0.98 -0.41
N ARG A 41 8.74 -0.47 -1.31
CA ARG A 41 10.12 -0.01 -1.01
C ARG A 41 10.26 1.52 -0.96
N ALA A 42 9.14 2.26 -1.00
CA ALA A 42 9.10 3.72 -1.02
C ALA A 42 9.95 4.38 -2.13
N ARG A 43 10.16 3.68 -3.25
CA ARG A 43 10.98 4.17 -4.39
C ARG A 43 10.22 5.12 -5.30
N VAL A 44 8.90 5.20 -5.16
CA VAL A 44 8.00 6.02 -5.96
C VAL A 44 6.97 6.70 -5.06
N SER A 45 6.51 7.88 -5.48
CA SER A 45 5.29 8.48 -4.93
C SER A 45 4.08 7.95 -5.70
N VAL A 46 2.99 7.70 -4.99
CA VAL A 46 1.72 7.27 -5.59
C VAL A 46 0.76 8.45 -5.73
N SER A 47 -0.12 8.41 -6.73
CA SER A 47 -1.25 9.32 -6.78
C SER A 47 -2.35 8.91 -5.80
N ILE A 48 -3.27 9.83 -5.49
CA ILE A 48 -4.46 9.52 -4.68
C ILE A 48 -5.31 8.43 -5.33
N THR A 49 -5.39 8.40 -6.67
CA THR A 49 -6.08 7.33 -7.41
C THR A 49 -5.46 5.96 -7.15
N VAL A 50 -4.12 5.86 -7.15
CA VAL A 50 -3.43 4.60 -6.84
C VAL A 50 -3.63 4.21 -5.38
N LEU A 51 -3.61 5.17 -4.45
CA LEU A 51 -3.96 4.92 -3.04
C LEU A 51 -5.35 4.29 -2.90
N GLY A 52 -6.35 4.84 -3.59
CA GLY A 52 -7.72 4.29 -3.60
C GLY A 52 -7.78 2.87 -4.18
N LYS A 53 -7.06 2.59 -5.27
CA LYS A 53 -6.97 1.23 -5.84
C LYS A 53 -6.36 0.23 -4.86
N LEU A 54 -5.29 0.62 -4.17
CA LEU A 54 -4.64 -0.21 -3.16
C LEU A 54 -5.59 -0.50 -1.99
N ALA A 55 -6.30 0.53 -1.50
CA ALA A 55 -7.26 0.40 -0.42
C ALA A 55 -8.40 -0.56 -0.78
N LEU A 56 -8.97 -0.41 -1.97
CA LEU A 56 -10.02 -1.29 -2.50
C LEU A 56 -9.52 -2.74 -2.66
N ALA A 57 -8.36 -2.94 -3.30
CA ALA A 57 -7.79 -4.27 -3.48
C ALA A 57 -7.44 -4.97 -2.16
N MET A 58 -7.09 -4.18 -1.14
CA MET A 58 -6.78 -4.65 0.20
C MET A 58 -8.00 -4.70 1.11
N ASP A 59 -9.19 -4.27 0.68
CA ASP A 59 -10.40 -4.20 1.49
C ASP A 59 -10.15 -3.54 2.86
N VAL A 60 -9.63 -2.30 2.81
CA VAL A 60 -9.32 -1.45 3.98
C VAL A 60 -9.69 0.00 3.68
N ASP A 61 -9.85 0.81 4.74
CA ASP A 61 -9.95 2.25 4.58
C ASP A 61 -8.60 2.82 4.07
N PRO A 62 -8.57 3.74 3.08
CA PRO A 62 -7.33 4.32 2.57
C PRO A 62 -6.50 5.02 3.66
N CYS A 63 -7.12 5.50 4.74
CA CYS A 63 -6.41 6.07 5.88
C CYS A 63 -5.59 5.02 6.62
N GLU A 64 -5.95 3.73 6.61
CA GLU A 64 -5.13 2.67 7.20
C GLU A 64 -3.78 2.54 6.49
N LEU A 65 -3.74 2.82 5.18
CA LEU A 65 -2.52 2.79 4.40
C LEU A 65 -1.58 3.96 4.74
N ILE A 66 -2.10 5.11 5.16
CA ILE A 66 -1.30 6.33 5.40
C ILE A 66 -1.23 6.77 6.87
N ARG A 67 -1.91 6.07 7.78
CA ARG A 67 -1.88 6.35 9.21
C ARG A 67 -0.57 5.88 9.82
N ASN A 68 0.12 6.81 10.48
CA ASN A 68 1.25 6.47 11.32
C ASN A 68 0.74 5.96 12.67
N GLY A 69 1.30 4.86 13.18
CA GLY A 69 0.86 4.21 14.43
C GLY A 69 1.04 5.06 15.71
N THR A 70 1.47 6.31 15.56
CA THR A 70 1.64 7.30 16.62
C THR A 70 0.45 8.24 16.80
N ALA A 71 -0.56 8.20 15.91
CA ALA A 71 -1.78 9.01 16.04
C ALA A 71 -2.85 8.30 16.87
N ALA A 72 -2.52 8.05 18.13
CA ALA A 72 -3.47 7.84 19.21
C ALA A 72 -3.17 8.88 20.29
N ARG A 73 -3.68 10.10 20.09
CA ARG A 73 -4.00 11.08 21.13
C ARG A 73 -5.24 11.83 20.70
#